data_AF-A0A8C7V414-F1
#
_entry.id   AF-A0A8C7V414-F1
#
_cell.length_a   1.000
_cell.length_b   1.000
_cell.length_c   1.000
_cell.angle_alpha   90.00
_cell.angle_beta   90.00
_cell.angle_gamma   90.00
#
_symmetry.space_group_name_H-M   'P 1'
#
loop_
_entity.id
_entity.type
_entity.pdbx_description
1 polymer ?
#
loop_
_entity_poly.entity_id
_entity_poly.type
_entity_poly.pdbx_seq_one_letter_code
_entity_poly.pdbx_strand_id
1 'polypeptide(L)'
;MWWWCRVTEQCSDHTLLLTTLEEINPYELRRFQSYLTSGRMLGFPLIPESQLENTDRQDTVVQMVKRYGPERAVRNTLKILRRRNLDDLAEKLERDYTRVTTLRKLW
;
A
#
# COMPACT_ATOMS: atom_id res chain seq x y z
N MET A 1 2.86 -9.73 -28.58
CA MET A 1 3.80 -9.19 -27.58
C MET A 1 3.23 -7.93 -26.92
N TRP A 2 2.11 -8.04 -26.19
CA TRP A 2 1.43 -6.91 -25.53
C TRP A 2 1.31 -7.09 -24.01
N TRP A 3 1.83 -8.19 -23.47
CA TRP A 3 1.72 -8.53 -22.05
C TRP A 3 2.73 -7.80 -21.15
N TRP A 4 3.85 -7.31 -21.68
CA TRP A 4 4.88 -6.66 -20.86
C TRP A 4 4.54 -5.23 -20.44
N CYS A 5 3.79 -4.46 -21.24
CA CYS A 5 3.42 -3.07 -20.88
C CYS A 5 2.48 -2.96 -19.67
N ARG A 6 1.61 -3.96 -19.42
CA ARG A 6 0.70 -3.93 -18.26
C ARG A 6 1.36 -4.42 -16.96
N VAL A 7 2.43 -5.20 -17.06
CA VAL A 7 3.10 -5.80 -15.89
C VAL A 7 4.00 -4.78 -15.19
N THR A 8 4.74 -3.94 -15.92
CA THR A 8 5.63 -2.93 -15.33
C THR A 8 4.87 -1.86 -14.53
N GLU A 9 3.65 -1.54 -14.94
CA GLU A 9 2.77 -0.59 -14.27
C GLU A 9 2.18 -1.09 -12.95
N GLN A 10 1.96 -2.40 -12.85
CA GLN A 10 1.41 -3.04 -11.65
C GLN A 10 2.52 -3.39 -10.64
N CYS A 11 3.74 -3.65 -11.13
CA CYS A 11 4.91 -3.90 -10.29
C CYS A 11 5.38 -2.66 -9.52
N SER A 12 5.33 -1.45 -10.10
CA SER A 12 5.86 -0.27 -9.42
C SER A 12 5.07 0.09 -8.15
N ASP A 13 3.74 0.07 -8.21
CA ASP A 13 2.90 0.39 -7.04
C ASP A 13 3.00 -0.71 -5.96
N HIS A 14 3.12 -1.98 -6.37
CA HIS A 14 3.37 -3.09 -5.44
C HIS A 14 4.73 -2.95 -4.75
N THR A 15 5.78 -2.62 -5.50
CA THR A 15 7.12 -2.40 -4.96
C THR A 15 7.14 -1.22 -3.97
N LEU A 16 6.51 -0.09 -4.30
CA LEU A 16 6.42 1.06 -3.40
C LEU A 16 5.72 0.73 -2.07
N LEU A 17 4.63 -0.06 -2.14
CA LEU A 17 3.93 -0.51 -0.95
C LEU A 17 4.80 -1.44 -0.10
N LEU A 18 5.47 -2.40 -0.75
CA LEU A 18 6.30 -3.38 -0.05
C LEU A 18 7.49 -2.71 0.65
N THR A 19 8.24 -1.84 -0.05
CA THR A 19 9.37 -1.12 0.54
C THR A 19 8.93 -0.26 1.72
N THR A 20 7.76 0.39 1.60
CA THR A 20 7.17 1.15 2.71
C THR A 20 6.87 0.27 3.92
N LEU A 21 6.28 -0.92 3.71
CA LEU A 21 5.97 -1.84 4.82
C LEU A 21 7.23 -2.49 5.41
N GLU A 22 8.31 -2.63 4.65
CA GLU A 22 9.62 -3.10 5.14
C GLU A 22 10.27 -2.10 6.11
N GLU A 23 10.03 -0.80 5.92
CA GLU A 23 10.57 0.26 6.78
C GLU A 23 9.82 0.40 8.13
N ILE A 24 8.60 -0.14 8.26
CA ILE A 24 7.89 -0.15 9.54
C ILE A 24 8.24 -1.39 10.38
N ASN A 25 8.37 -1.20 11.69
CA ASN A 25 8.68 -2.28 12.62
C ASN A 25 7.48 -3.27 12.78
N PRO A 26 7.70 -4.49 13.31
CA PRO A 26 6.64 -5.50 13.41
C PRO A 26 5.42 -5.08 14.25
N TYR A 27 5.62 -4.23 15.26
CA TYR A 27 4.51 -3.70 16.06
C TYR A 27 3.65 -2.72 15.27
N GLU A 28 4.28 -1.83 14.52
CA GLU A 28 3.64 -0.90 13.61
C GLU A 28 2.89 -1.62 12.49
N LEU A 29 3.46 -2.70 11.95
CA LEU A 29 2.81 -3.54 10.94
C LEU A 29 1.51 -4.19 11.45
N ARG A 30 1.52 -4.76 12.67
CA ARG A 30 0.30 -5.35 13.27
C ARG A 30 -0.82 -4.31 13.42
N ARG A 31 -0.45 -3.10 13.87
CA ARG A 31 -1.42 -2.00 13.97
C ARG A 31 -1.88 -1.54 12.59
N PHE A 32 -1.00 -1.47 11.60
CA PHE A 32 -1.36 -1.16 10.21
C PHE A 32 -2.40 -2.18 9.67
N GLN A 33 -2.15 -3.48 9.85
CA GLN A 33 -3.08 -4.54 9.46
C GLN A 33 -4.43 -4.40 10.20
N SER A 34 -4.43 -4.04 11.48
CA SER A 34 -5.66 -3.76 12.24
C SER A 34 -6.48 -2.61 11.63
N TYR A 35 -5.86 -1.58 11.06
CA TYR A 35 -6.58 -0.54 10.33
C TYR A 35 -7.21 -1.04 9.02
N LEU A 36 -6.61 -2.03 8.35
CA LEU A 36 -7.20 -2.66 7.17
C LEU A 36 -8.44 -3.49 7.51
N THR A 37 -8.47 -4.12 8.69
CA THR A 37 -9.56 -4.99 9.12
C THR A 37 -10.68 -4.26 9.85
N SER A 38 -10.37 -3.20 10.61
CA SER A 38 -11.32 -2.56 11.53
C SER A 38 -11.38 -1.04 11.41
N GLY A 39 -10.51 -0.42 10.60
CA GLY A 39 -10.36 1.03 10.45
C GLY A 39 -11.48 1.71 9.67
N ARG A 40 -12.75 1.51 10.07
CA ARG A 40 -13.94 2.03 9.40
C ARG A 40 -13.91 3.56 9.23
N MET A 41 -13.20 4.27 10.11
CA MET A 41 -13.02 5.72 10.05
C MET A 41 -12.22 6.23 8.84
N LEU A 42 -11.49 5.35 8.12
CA LEU A 42 -10.66 5.76 6.99
C LEU A 42 -11.39 5.80 5.64
N GLY A 43 -12.66 5.37 5.61
CA GLY A 43 -13.55 5.51 4.46
C GLY A 43 -13.20 4.60 3.27
N PHE A 44 -12.54 3.47 3.49
CA PHE A 44 -12.32 2.42 2.49
C PHE A 44 -12.92 1.08 2.93
N PRO A 45 -13.26 0.17 1.98
CA PRO A 45 -13.79 -1.15 2.31
C PRO A 45 -12.82 -1.95 3.18
N LEU A 46 -13.29 -2.67 4.20
CA LEU A 46 -12.39 -3.47 5.04
C LEU A 46 -11.89 -4.72 4.31
N ILE A 47 -10.71 -5.19 4.70
CA ILE A 47 -10.18 -6.52 4.36
C ILE A 47 -10.55 -7.46 5.53
N PRO A 48 -11.19 -8.61 5.28
CA PRO A 48 -11.47 -9.60 6.32
C PRO A 48 -10.21 -9.98 7.12
N GLU A 49 -10.35 -10.09 8.44
CA GLU A 49 -9.24 -10.46 9.33
C GLU A 49 -8.62 -11.81 8.95
N SER A 50 -9.44 -12.78 8.53
CA SER A 50 -8.97 -14.08 8.05
C SER A 50 -8.04 -14.01 6.82
N GLN A 51 -8.02 -12.89 6.10
CA GLN A 51 -7.09 -12.67 4.99
C GLN A 51 -5.79 -12.00 5.42
N LEU A 52 -5.70 -11.51 6.66
CA LEU A 52 -4.53 -10.81 7.20
C LEU A 52 -3.96 -11.48 8.46
N GLU A 53 -4.61 -12.52 8.98
CA GLU A 53 -4.14 -13.31 10.11
C GLU A 53 -2.80 -14.00 9.77
N ASN A 54 -1.78 -13.75 10.59
CA ASN A 54 -0.41 -14.27 10.41
C ASN A 54 0.25 -13.97 9.05
N THR A 55 -0.26 -12.98 8.33
CA THR A 55 0.31 -12.59 7.03
C THR A 55 1.58 -11.76 7.20
N ASP A 56 2.53 -11.99 6.30
CA ASP A 56 3.72 -11.15 6.22
C ASP A 56 3.46 -9.85 5.43
N ARG A 57 4.52 -9.07 5.21
CA ARG A 57 4.44 -7.79 4.50
C ARG A 57 4.02 -7.98 3.04
N GLN A 58 4.52 -9.01 2.37
CA GLN A 58 4.23 -9.26 0.96
C GLN A 58 2.77 -9.67 0.80
N ASP A 59 2.31 -10.60 1.62
CA ASP A 59 0.91 -11.03 1.64
C ASP A 59 -0.04 -9.87 1.91
N THR A 60 0.33 -8.99 2.85
CA THR A 60 -0.44 -7.77 3.14
C THR A 60 -0.58 -6.88 1.89
N VAL A 61 0.51 -6.62 1.17
CA VAL A 61 0.47 -5.83 -0.08
C VAL A 61 -0.40 -6.51 -1.13
N VAL A 62 -0.26 -7.82 -1.31
CA VAL A 62 -1.08 -8.60 -2.25
C VAL A 62 -2.57 -8.44 -1.93
N GLN A 63 -2.98 -8.57 -0.66
CA GLN A 63 -4.38 -8.39 -0.28
C GLN A 63 -4.86 -6.95 -0.49
N MET A 64 -4.03 -5.94 -0.20
CA MET A 64 -4.38 -4.55 -0.44
C MET A 64 -4.57 -4.26 -1.93
N VAL A 65 -3.64 -4.68 -2.78
CA VAL A 65 -3.72 -4.48 -4.23
C VAL A 65 -4.91 -5.25 -4.80
N LYS A 66 -5.15 -6.48 -4.35
CA LYS A 66 -6.32 -7.28 -4.76
C LYS A 66 -7.64 -6.63 -4.35
N ARG A 67 -7.73 -6.06 -3.16
CA ARG A 67 -8.96 -5.47 -2.63
C ARG A 67 -9.25 -4.09 -3.21
N TYR A 68 -8.24 -3.26 -3.38
CA TYR A 68 -8.41 -1.84 -3.70
C TYR A 68 -8.00 -1.47 -5.13
N GLY A 69 -7.16 -2.29 -5.76
CA GLY A 69 -6.38 -1.89 -6.93
C GLY A 69 -5.11 -1.13 -6.51
N PRO A 70 -4.09 -1.08 -7.38
CA PRO A 70 -2.75 -0.60 -7.04
C PRO A 70 -2.74 0.86 -6.55
N GLU A 71 -3.34 1.79 -7.30
CA GLU A 71 -3.36 3.21 -6.93
C GLU A 71 -4.12 3.47 -5.62
N ARG A 72 -5.26 2.78 -5.42
CA ARG A 72 -6.06 2.98 -4.20
C ARG A 72 -5.40 2.33 -3.00
N ALA A 73 -4.65 1.25 -3.19
CA ALA A 73 -3.82 0.65 -2.15
C ALA A 73 -2.78 1.66 -1.65
N VAL A 74 -2.04 2.33 -2.54
CA VAL A 74 -1.10 3.41 -2.17
C VAL A 74 -1.79 4.53 -1.38
N ARG A 75 -2.93 5.03 -1.88
CA ARG A 75 -3.70 6.09 -1.20
C ARG A 75 -4.18 5.67 0.19
N ASN A 76 -4.60 4.42 0.36
CA ASN A 76 -5.03 3.91 1.65
C ASN A 76 -3.85 3.75 2.61
N THR A 77 -2.68 3.29 2.14
CA THR A 77 -1.44 3.25 2.92
C THR A 77 -1.07 4.64 3.45
N LEU A 78 -1.09 5.67 2.60
CA LEU A 78 -0.83 7.05 3.02
C LEU A 78 -1.77 7.51 4.15
N LYS A 79 -3.07 7.21 4.04
CA LYS A 79 -4.04 7.55 5.08
C LYS A 79 -3.72 6.85 6.41
N ILE A 80 -3.34 5.57 6.36
CA ILE A 80 -3.01 4.80 7.57
C ILE A 80 -1.72 5.36 8.20
N LEU A 81 -0.67 5.61 7.41
CA LEU A 81 0.60 6.14 7.92
C LEU A 81 0.41 7.49 8.64
N ARG A 82 -0.33 8.42 8.02
CA ARG A 82 -0.68 9.72 8.63
C ARG A 82 -1.49 9.55 9.92
N ARG A 83 -2.44 8.61 9.95
CA ARG A 83 -3.22 8.29 11.16
C ARG A 83 -2.34 7.75 12.30
N ARG A 84 -1.17 7.20 11.98
CA ARG A 84 -0.22 6.61 12.92
C ARG A 84 0.91 7.54 13.33
N ASN A 85 0.94 8.78 12.84
CA ASN A 85 2.06 9.72 12.99
C ASN A 85 3.36 9.15 12.41
N LEU A 86 3.27 8.37 11.33
CA LEU A 86 4.41 7.93 10.52
C LEU A 86 4.57 8.87 9.33
N ASP A 87 4.61 10.17 9.60
CA ASP A 87 4.49 11.22 8.59
C ASP A 87 5.69 11.24 7.64
N ASP A 88 6.91 11.04 8.15
CA ASP A 88 8.13 10.94 7.32
C ASP A 88 8.00 9.85 6.25
N LEU A 89 7.44 8.70 6.65
CA LEU A 89 7.25 7.57 5.74
C LEU A 89 6.11 7.84 4.76
N ALA A 90 5.05 8.54 5.19
CA ALA A 90 3.96 8.97 4.31
C ALA A 90 4.46 9.96 3.25
N GLU A 91 5.26 10.94 3.64
CA GLU A 91 5.85 11.92 2.72
C GLU A 91 6.79 11.26 1.71
N LYS A 92 7.61 10.31 2.16
CA LYS A 92 8.48 9.52 1.29
C LYS A 92 7.67 8.74 0.25
N LEU A 93 6.67 7.99 0.69
CA LEU A 93 5.78 7.24 -0.20
C LEU A 93 5.07 8.16 -1.20
N GLU A 94 4.55 9.30 -0.76
CA GLU A 94 3.84 10.26 -1.61
C GLU A 94 4.78 10.87 -2.67
N ARG A 95 6.01 11.21 -2.28
CA ARG A 95 7.05 11.69 -3.19
C ARG A 95 7.39 10.66 -4.26
N ASP A 96 7.68 9.42 -3.84
CA ASP A 96 8.09 8.35 -4.74
C ASP A 96 6.95 7.96 -5.69
N TYR A 97 5.73 7.87 -5.18
CA TYR A 97 4.54 7.63 -5.99
C TYR A 97 4.28 8.75 -7.01
N THR A 98 4.45 10.01 -6.61
CA THR A 98 4.29 11.18 -7.51
C THR A 98 5.34 11.17 -8.63
N ARG A 99 6.58 10.80 -8.32
CA ARG A 99 7.65 10.66 -9.32
C ARG A 99 7.31 9.57 -10.34
N VAL A 100 6.89 8.40 -9.87
CA VAL A 100 6.48 7.29 -10.73
C VAL A 100 5.28 7.68 -11.60
N THR A 101 4.24 8.29 -11.03
CA THR A 101 3.05 8.71 -11.79
C THR A 101 3.33 9.83 -12.78
N THR A 102 4.22 10.77 -12.45
CA THR A 102 4.65 11.81 -13.40
C THR A 102 5.37 11.19 -14.58
N LEU A 103 6.32 10.28 -14.32
CA LEU A 103 7.02 9.57 -15.39
C LEU A 103 6.04 8.77 -16.26
N ARG A 104 5.04 8.09 -15.68
CA ARG A 104 4.02 7.34 -16.44
C ARG A 104 3.18 8.20 -17.38
N LYS A 105 3.02 9.50 -17.12
CA LYS A 105 2.23 10.42 -17.96
C LYS A 105 3.04 11.04 -19.09
N LEU A 106 4.37 10.92 -19.05
CA LEU A 106 5.28 11.54 -20.02
C LEU A 106 5.61 10.62 -21.20
N TRP A 107 5.21 9.36 -21.15
CA TRP A 107 5.41 8.32 -22.17
C TRP A 107 4.06 7.69 -22.52
#